data_AF-A0A4Q3U9W1-F1
#
_entry.id   AF-A0A4Q3U9W1-F1
#
_cell.length_a   1.000
_cell.length_b   1.000
_cell.length_c   1.000
_cell.angle_alpha   90.00
_cell.angle_beta   90.00
_cell.angle_gamma   90.00
#
_symmetry.space_group_name_H-M   'P 1'
#
loop_
_entity.id
_entity.type
_entity.pdbx_description
1 polymer ?
#
loop_
_entity_poly.entity_id
_entity_poly.type
_entity_poly.pdbx_seq_one_letter_code
_entity_poly.pdbx_strand_id
1 'polypeptide(L)'
;TTRDGWRAITVVLKATDWQKDTLALNKWIYTRYGRRDKFEAGQIVGEVPISGGNLASVAVAPERSVYNLVPRGSAPDASHWEVVSQAGVTAPVARGQQVGELVLTDPDGFEQRVPLLAQSDVEANPMAKVAHTAKGGGGMWIGGSLLLGAMAMRSRGRRRGIRAI
;
A
#
# COMPACT_ATOMS: atom_id res chain seq x y z
N THR A 1 2.24 -15.12 35.28
CA THR A 1 0.77 -15.02 35.46
C THR A 1 0.21 -13.95 34.54
N THR A 2 -0.90 -14.23 33.87
CA THR A 2 -1.65 -13.21 33.11
C THR A 2 -2.34 -12.25 34.08
N ARG A 3 -2.25 -10.94 33.86
CA ARG A 3 -2.94 -9.90 34.64
C ARG A 3 -3.47 -8.83 33.67
N ASP A 4 -4.64 -8.27 33.96
CA ASP A 4 -5.25 -7.19 33.15
C ASP A 4 -5.35 -7.51 31.64
N GLY A 5 -5.53 -8.80 31.31
CA GLY A 5 -5.63 -9.27 29.93
C GLY A 5 -4.32 -9.30 29.14
N TRP A 6 -3.15 -9.16 29.79
CA TRP A 6 -1.84 -9.31 29.15
C TRP A 6 -0.84 -10.06 30.05
N ARG A 7 0.27 -10.51 29.45
CA ARG A 7 1.27 -11.35 30.13
C ARG A 7 2.66 -10.81 29.89
N ALA A 8 3.37 -10.53 30.97
CA ALA A 8 4.81 -10.29 30.94
C ALA A 8 5.55 -11.63 30.97
N ILE A 9 6.57 -11.76 30.12
CA ILE A 9 7.57 -12.83 30.20
C ILE A 9 8.86 -12.16 30.66
N THR A 10 9.38 -12.58 31.80
CA THR A 10 10.60 -12.03 32.41
C THR A 10 11.68 -13.10 32.41
N VAL A 11 12.89 -12.71 31.98
CA VAL A 11 14.06 -13.58 31.97
C VAL A 11 15.15 -12.87 32.75
N VAL A 12 15.63 -13.50 33.82
CA VAL A 12 16.73 -12.99 34.65
C VAL A 12 17.88 -13.98 34.56
N LEU A 13 19.05 -13.52 34.15
CA LEU A 13 20.24 -14.36 33.95
C LEU A 13 21.31 -14.01 34.99
N LYS A 14 22.02 -15.04 35.48
CA LYS A 14 23.15 -14.91 36.43
C LYS A 14 22.81 -14.10 37.70
N ALA A 15 21.55 -14.14 38.14
CA ALA A 15 21.15 -13.49 39.40
C ALA A 15 21.60 -14.32 40.60
N THR A 16 22.03 -13.61 41.66
CA THR A 16 22.32 -14.24 42.96
C THR A 16 21.05 -14.75 43.62
N ASP A 17 19.94 -13.99 43.51
CA ASP A 17 18.61 -14.37 43.95
C ASP A 17 17.60 -14.08 42.82
N TRP A 18 17.49 -15.02 41.89
CA TRP A 18 16.64 -14.88 40.71
C TRP A 18 15.15 -14.77 41.08
N GLN A 19 14.71 -15.32 42.21
CA GLN A 19 13.31 -15.28 42.63
C GLN A 19 12.91 -13.87 43.02
N LYS A 20 13.74 -13.23 43.86
CA LYS A 20 13.56 -11.84 44.26
C LYS A 20 13.61 -10.89 43.06
N ASP A 21 14.58 -11.07 42.18
CA ASP A 21 14.75 -10.20 41.01
C ASP A 21 13.59 -10.36 40.02
N THR A 22 13.16 -11.59 39.76
CA THR A 22 12.00 -11.89 38.90
C THR A 22 10.71 -11.30 39.49
N LEU A 23 10.51 -11.38 40.81
CA LEU A 23 9.34 -10.79 41.47
C LEU A 23 9.36 -9.26 41.40
N ALA A 24 10.52 -8.65 41.65
CA ALA A 24 10.69 -7.19 41.59
C ALA A 24 10.43 -6.67 40.17
N LEU A 25 10.99 -7.32 39.15
CA LEU A 25 10.80 -6.95 37.75
C LEU A 25 9.34 -7.10 37.31
N ASN A 26 8.70 -8.22 37.64
CA ASN A 26 7.27 -8.41 37.34
C ASN A 26 6.42 -7.32 38.02
N LYS A 27 6.66 -7.03 39.30
CA LYS A 27 5.94 -5.96 40.01
C LYS A 27 6.13 -4.61 39.32
N TRP A 28 7.37 -4.27 38.95
CA TRP A 28 7.68 -3.02 38.26
C TRP A 28 6.96 -2.92 36.91
N ILE A 29 7.02 -3.96 36.06
CA ILE A 29 6.37 -3.99 34.74
C ILE A 29 4.87 -3.72 34.88
N TYR A 30 4.19 -4.44 35.78
CA TYR A 30 2.75 -4.29 35.99
C TYR A 30 2.35 -3.00 36.70
N THR A 31 3.27 -2.26 37.33
CA THR A 31 3.03 -0.92 37.90
C THR A 31 3.34 0.19 36.89
N ARG A 32 4.31 -0.01 36.00
CA ARG A 32 4.72 1.00 35.02
C ARG A 32 3.85 1.01 33.77
N TYR A 33 3.44 -0.14 33.27
CA TYR A 33 2.76 -0.27 31.97
C TYR A 33 1.29 -0.69 32.11
N GLY A 34 0.47 -0.23 31.16
CA GLY A 34 -0.93 -0.61 31.04
C GLY A 34 -1.30 -0.93 29.59
N ARG A 35 -2.25 -1.86 29.43
CA ARG A 35 -2.84 -2.22 28.13
C ARG A 35 -3.70 -1.07 27.61
N ARG A 36 -3.54 -0.75 26.33
CA ARG A 36 -4.42 0.15 25.56
C ARG A 36 -4.88 -0.57 24.31
N ASP A 37 -6.18 -0.84 24.24
CA ASP A 37 -6.79 -1.41 23.05
C ASP A 37 -6.90 -0.35 21.95
N LYS A 38 -6.60 -0.74 20.71
CA LYS A 38 -6.59 0.15 19.55
C LYS A 38 -7.61 -0.26 18.49
N PHE A 39 -7.64 -1.54 18.15
CA PHE A 39 -8.58 -2.09 17.16
C PHE A 39 -9.09 -3.46 17.61
N GLU A 40 -10.33 -3.76 17.28
CA GLU A 40 -10.90 -5.10 17.45
C GLU A 40 -10.62 -5.99 16.23
N ALA A 41 -10.60 -7.31 16.43
CA ALA A 41 -10.53 -8.26 15.32
C ALA A 41 -11.72 -8.03 14.36
N GLY A 42 -11.46 -7.96 13.06
CA GLY A 42 -12.52 -7.73 12.07
C GLY A 42 -13.01 -6.28 11.94
N GLN A 43 -12.53 -5.35 12.77
CA GLN A 43 -12.78 -3.92 12.58
C GLN A 43 -12.10 -3.43 11.30
N ILE A 44 -12.84 -2.81 10.39
CA ILE A 44 -12.27 -2.21 9.18
C ILE A 44 -11.35 -1.06 9.58
N VAL A 45 -10.07 -1.14 9.19
CA VAL A 45 -9.04 -0.13 9.51
C VAL A 45 -8.52 0.63 8.29
N GLY A 46 -8.91 0.20 7.09
CA GLY A 46 -8.52 0.85 5.85
C GLY A 46 -8.88 0.02 4.62
N GLU A 47 -8.35 0.43 3.49
CA GLU A 47 -8.48 -0.26 2.21
C GLU A 47 -7.10 -0.50 1.59
N VAL A 48 -6.93 -1.63 0.93
CA VAL A 48 -5.73 -1.98 0.17
C VAL A 48 -6.07 -2.00 -1.32
N PRO A 49 -5.31 -1.29 -2.17
CA PRO A 49 -5.56 -1.29 -3.61
C PRO A 49 -5.25 -2.67 -4.22
N ILE A 50 -6.14 -3.13 -5.10
CA ILE A 50 -6.04 -4.42 -5.79
C ILE A 50 -5.90 -4.18 -7.29
N SER A 51 -4.89 -4.81 -7.89
CA SER A 51 -4.68 -4.74 -9.34
C SER A 51 -5.40 -5.86 -10.08
N GLY A 52 -6.05 -5.53 -11.20
CA GLY A 52 -6.68 -6.51 -12.09
C GLY A 52 -7.96 -7.16 -11.55
N GLY A 53 -8.53 -6.63 -10.47
CA GLY A 53 -9.77 -7.08 -9.87
C GLY A 53 -11.03 -6.48 -10.48
N ASN A 54 -12.18 -7.09 -10.17
CA ASN A 54 -13.50 -6.49 -10.38
C ASN A 54 -13.73 -5.27 -9.47
N LEU A 55 -12.98 -5.18 -8.37
CA LEU A 55 -12.87 -4.03 -7.46
C LEU A 55 -11.43 -3.47 -7.51
N ALA A 56 -11.30 -2.16 -7.34
CA ALA A 56 -10.02 -1.46 -7.33
C ALA A 56 -9.30 -1.49 -5.97
N SER A 57 -10.03 -1.80 -4.90
CA SER A 57 -9.53 -1.94 -3.53
C SER A 57 -10.36 -2.96 -2.76
N VAL A 58 -9.83 -3.43 -1.64
CA VAL A 58 -10.54 -4.29 -0.68
C VAL A 58 -10.41 -3.71 0.72
N ALA A 59 -11.52 -3.67 1.46
CA ALA A 59 -11.50 -3.31 2.88
C ALA A 59 -10.72 -4.36 3.68
N VAL A 60 -9.93 -3.89 4.64
CA VAL A 60 -9.07 -4.75 5.46
C VAL A 60 -9.32 -4.56 6.94
N ALA A 61 -9.18 -5.66 7.68
CA ALA A 61 -9.28 -5.67 9.13
C ALA A 61 -8.18 -6.55 9.74
N PRO A 62 -7.74 -6.26 10.99
CA PRO A 62 -6.74 -7.07 11.65
C PRO A 62 -7.30 -8.46 11.96
N GLU A 63 -6.45 -9.48 11.79
CA GLU A 63 -6.76 -10.88 12.10
C GLU A 63 -7.16 -11.07 13.58
N ARG A 64 -6.61 -10.25 14.48
CA ARG A 64 -6.84 -10.30 15.93
C ARG A 64 -6.94 -8.90 16.51
N SER A 65 -7.55 -8.78 17.69
CA SER A 65 -7.58 -7.51 18.42
C SER A 65 -6.16 -7.01 18.69
N VAL A 66 -5.99 -5.71 18.46
CA VAL A 66 -4.71 -5.02 18.50
C VAL A 66 -4.69 -4.12 19.72
N TYR A 67 -3.68 -4.31 20.55
CA TYR A 67 -3.39 -3.46 21.70
C TYR A 67 -1.89 -3.23 21.78
N ASN A 68 -1.50 -2.23 22.55
CA ASN A 68 -0.12 -2.02 22.98
C ASN A 68 -0.04 -1.82 24.49
N LEU A 69 1.18 -1.90 25.01
CA LEU A 69 1.51 -1.59 26.39
C LEU A 69 2.18 -0.22 26.41
N VAL A 70 1.55 0.74 27.05
CA VAL A 70 2.11 2.10 27.17
C VAL A 70 2.43 2.41 28.63
N PRO A 71 3.41 3.30 28.90
CA PRO A 71 3.62 3.80 30.25
C PRO A 71 2.34 4.40 30.81
N ARG A 72 1.98 4.07 32.05
CA ARG A 72 0.83 4.67 32.73
C ARG A 72 1.04 6.19 32.83
N GLY A 73 -0.02 6.94 32.55
CA GLY A 73 0.04 8.40 32.46
C GLY A 73 0.37 8.95 31.07
N SER A 74 0.66 8.10 30.08
CA SER A 74 0.81 8.53 28.69
C SER A 74 -0.49 9.12 28.14
N ALA A 75 -0.35 10.09 27.22
CA ALA A 75 -1.47 10.69 26.51
C ALA A 75 -2.27 9.63 25.72
N PRO A 76 -3.58 9.83 25.48
CA PRO A 76 -4.43 8.87 24.78
C PRO A 76 -3.95 8.51 23.36
N ASP A 77 -3.25 9.44 22.70
CA ASP A 77 -2.77 9.39 21.32
C ASP A 77 -1.26 9.17 21.22
N ALA A 78 -0.61 8.76 22.32
CA ALA A 78 0.85 8.57 22.36
C ALA A 78 1.39 7.47 21.43
N SER A 79 0.52 6.74 20.72
CA SER A 79 0.89 5.66 19.81
C SER A 79 0.36 5.92 18.42
N HIS A 80 1.22 5.71 17.43
CA HIS A 80 0.91 5.88 16.02
C HIS A 80 0.67 4.54 15.35
N TRP A 81 -0.07 4.54 14.25
CA TRP A 81 -0.34 3.33 13.49
C TRP A 81 -0.48 3.66 12.01
N GLU A 82 -0.21 2.66 11.18
CA GLU A 82 -0.36 2.75 9.74
C GLU A 82 -0.75 1.39 9.14
N VAL A 83 -1.41 1.45 7.99
CA VAL A 83 -1.71 0.30 7.16
C VAL A 83 -0.63 0.21 6.09
N VAL A 84 0.14 -0.88 6.12
CA VAL A 84 1.16 -1.18 5.12
C VAL A 84 0.63 -2.30 4.23
N SER A 85 0.30 -1.96 2.99
CA SER A 85 -0.12 -2.97 2.01
C SER A 85 1.06 -3.85 1.59
N GLN A 86 0.76 -5.12 1.26
CA GLN A 86 1.74 -5.96 0.61
C GLN A 86 2.00 -5.45 -0.82
N ALA A 87 3.25 -5.52 -1.27
CA ALA A 87 3.60 -5.07 -2.62
C ALA A 87 2.85 -5.90 -3.69
N GLY A 88 2.15 -5.20 -4.58
CA GLY A 88 1.57 -5.80 -5.80
C GLY A 88 0.43 -6.78 -5.55
N VAL A 89 -0.50 -6.49 -4.65
CA VAL A 89 -1.70 -7.33 -4.46
C VAL A 89 -2.53 -7.35 -5.75
N THR A 90 -2.65 -8.52 -6.36
CA THR A 90 -3.41 -8.75 -7.60
C THR A 90 -4.59 -9.68 -7.35
N ALA A 91 -5.70 -9.45 -8.07
CA ALA A 91 -6.82 -10.37 -8.06
C ALA A 91 -6.47 -11.72 -8.74
N PRO A 92 -7.12 -12.83 -8.36
CA PRO A 92 -8.19 -12.92 -7.36
C PRO A 92 -7.67 -12.86 -5.93
N VAL A 93 -8.43 -12.20 -5.04
CA VAL A 93 -8.19 -12.16 -3.59
C VAL A 93 -9.40 -12.77 -2.89
N ALA A 94 -9.17 -13.70 -1.98
CA ALA A 94 -10.24 -14.29 -1.19
C ALA A 94 -10.48 -13.52 0.11
N ARG A 95 -11.71 -13.52 0.62
CA ARG A 95 -12.01 -13.07 1.98
C ARG A 95 -11.16 -13.85 2.98
N GLY A 96 -10.56 -13.15 3.93
CA GLY A 96 -9.66 -13.71 4.94
C GLY A 96 -8.21 -13.86 4.46
N GLN A 97 -7.90 -13.55 3.19
CA GLN A 97 -6.53 -13.53 2.70
C GLN A 97 -5.78 -12.32 3.28
N GLN A 98 -4.55 -12.54 3.75
CA GLN A 98 -3.68 -11.45 4.15
C GLN A 98 -3.25 -10.64 2.93
N VAL A 99 -3.43 -9.32 3.00
CA VAL A 99 -3.08 -8.37 1.93
C VAL A 99 -2.23 -7.20 2.42
N GLY A 100 -1.86 -7.21 3.69
CA GLY A 100 -1.01 -6.20 4.31
C GLY A 100 -0.79 -6.45 5.80
N GLU A 101 -0.28 -5.43 6.47
CA GLU A 101 -0.01 -5.40 7.90
C GLU A 101 -0.47 -4.07 8.50
N LEU A 102 -0.98 -4.13 9.71
CA LEU A 102 -1.11 -2.98 10.58
C LEU A 102 0.18 -2.87 11.38
N VAL A 103 0.88 -1.75 11.24
CA VAL A 103 2.03 -1.42 12.08
C VAL A 103 1.50 -0.50 13.18
N LEU A 104 1.59 -0.93 14.43
CA LEU A 104 1.29 -0.12 15.60
C LEU A 104 2.59 0.14 16.34
N THR A 105 2.92 1.41 16.53
CA THR A 105 4.16 1.83 17.17
C THR A 105 3.84 2.56 18.47
N ASP A 106 4.48 2.11 19.54
CA ASP A 106 4.30 2.70 20.86
C ASP A 106 5.14 3.98 21.05
N PRO A 107 4.98 4.70 22.19
CA PRO A 107 5.72 5.93 22.44
C PRO A 107 7.23 5.73 22.59
N ASP A 108 7.66 4.50 22.94
CA ASP A 108 9.06 4.13 23.14
C ASP A 108 9.72 3.67 21.81
N GLY A 109 8.94 3.64 20.71
CA GLY A 109 9.38 3.30 19.36
C GLY A 109 9.31 1.81 19.01
N PHE A 110 8.70 0.98 19.84
CA PHE A 110 8.52 -0.44 19.53
C PHE A 110 7.37 -0.64 18.54
N GLU A 111 7.65 -1.36 17.46
CA GLU A 111 6.68 -1.72 16.43
C GLU A 111 6.07 -3.11 16.69
N GLN A 112 4.75 -3.17 16.71
CA GLN A 112 3.97 -4.39 16.62
C GLN A 112 3.31 -4.49 15.25
N ARG A 113 3.55 -5.60 14.54
CA ARG A 113 2.93 -5.91 13.24
C ARG A 113 1.79 -6.91 13.42
N VAL A 114 0.64 -6.62 12.82
CA VAL A 114 -0.54 -7.50 12.84
C VAL A 114 -1.04 -7.71 11.41
N PRO A 115 -1.24 -8.96 10.96
CA PRO A 115 -1.79 -9.24 9.63
C PRO A 115 -3.14 -8.56 9.40
N LEU A 116 -3.29 -7.96 8.22
CA LEU A 116 -4.54 -7.38 7.74
C LEU A 116 -5.17 -8.30 6.68
N LEU A 117 -6.40 -8.71 6.95
CA LEU A 117 -7.15 -9.66 6.14
C LEU A 117 -8.21 -8.94 5.31
N ALA A 118 -8.35 -9.35 4.05
CA ALA A 118 -9.40 -8.91 3.15
C ALA A 118 -10.79 -9.26 3.70
N GLN A 119 -11.71 -8.30 3.71
CA GLN A 119 -13.06 -8.48 4.27
C GLN A 119 -14.09 -9.00 3.25
N SER A 120 -13.75 -9.00 1.96
CA SER A 120 -14.57 -9.50 0.87
C SER A 120 -13.71 -10.16 -0.21
N ASP A 121 -14.34 -11.00 -1.03
CA ASP A 121 -13.72 -11.57 -2.22
C ASP A 121 -13.58 -10.50 -3.32
N VAL A 122 -12.45 -10.52 -4.03
CA VAL A 122 -12.19 -9.72 -5.22
C VAL A 122 -11.84 -10.67 -6.35
N GLU A 123 -12.75 -10.81 -7.31
CA GLU A 123 -12.54 -11.68 -8.47
C GLU A 123 -11.64 -11.00 -9.50
N ALA A 124 -10.91 -11.79 -10.28
CA ALA A 124 -10.16 -11.26 -11.41
C ALA A 124 -11.13 -10.66 -12.44
N ASN A 125 -10.85 -9.44 -12.90
CA ASN A 125 -11.61 -8.85 -14.00
C ASN A 125 -11.06 -9.35 -15.34
N PRO A 126 -11.83 -10.15 -16.11
CA PRO A 126 -11.37 -10.70 -17.38
C PRO A 126 -11.05 -9.62 -18.43
N MET A 127 -11.63 -8.41 -18.31
CA MET A 127 -11.37 -7.29 -19.22
C MET A 127 -10.15 -6.44 -18.81
N ALA A 128 -9.66 -6.53 -17.57
CA ALA A 128 -8.51 -5.74 -17.12
C ALA A 128 -7.21 -6.12 -17.85
N LYS A 129 -7.11 -7.34 -18.41
CA LYS A 129 -5.99 -7.77 -19.27
C LYS A 129 -5.98 -7.08 -20.65
N VAL A 130 -7.04 -6.38 -21.05
CA VAL A 130 -7.18 -5.82 -22.41
C VAL A 130 -6.70 -4.36 -22.52
N ALA A 131 -6.43 -3.68 -21.42
CA ALA A 131 -6.19 -2.23 -21.42
C ALA A 131 -4.75 -1.78 -21.81
N HIS A 132 -3.78 -2.68 -21.98
CA HIS A 132 -2.38 -2.31 -22.31
C HIS A 132 -1.96 -2.51 -23.79
N THR A 133 -2.86 -2.91 -24.70
CA THR A 133 -2.50 -3.18 -26.11
C THR A 133 -3.10 -2.20 -27.13
N ALA A 134 -3.78 -1.13 -26.70
CA ALA A 134 -4.30 -0.11 -27.62
C ALA A 134 -3.40 1.14 -27.68
N LYS A 135 -2.10 1.00 -28.00
CA LYS A 135 -1.41 2.07 -28.73
C LYS A 135 -1.82 1.92 -30.18
N GLY A 136 -2.80 2.74 -30.56
CA GLY A 136 -3.46 2.73 -31.86
C GLY A 136 -2.48 2.70 -33.03
N GLY A 137 -2.82 1.86 -34.01
CA GLY A 137 -2.30 1.99 -35.36
C GLY A 137 -2.76 3.30 -35.98
N GLY A 138 -1.80 4.14 -36.35
CA GLY A 138 -1.94 5.05 -37.47
C GLY A 138 -1.32 4.36 -38.68
N GLY A 139 -2.17 3.94 -39.60
CA GLY A 139 -1.81 3.17 -40.78
C GLY A 139 -0.77 3.86 -41.67
N MET A 140 0.10 3.01 -42.22
CA MET A 140 1.01 3.24 -43.32
C MET A 140 0.30 3.91 -44.51
N TRP A 141 0.58 5.19 -44.76
CA TRP A 141 0.17 5.85 -46.01
C TRP A 141 1.09 5.41 -47.15
N ILE A 142 0.41 4.87 -48.15
CA ILE A 142 0.90 4.37 -49.42
C ILE A 142 1.65 5.48 -50.18
N GLY A 143 2.73 5.07 -50.84
CA GLY A 143 3.51 5.90 -51.75
C GLY A 143 2.68 6.60 -52.82
N GLY A 144 3.05 7.84 -53.09
CA GLY A 144 2.43 8.67 -54.11
C GLY A 144 3.19 9.98 -54.32
N SER A 145 4.53 9.92 -54.42
CA SER A 145 5.39 11.09 -54.68
C SER A 145 6.37 10.86 -55.84
N LEU A 146 5.98 10.05 -56.83
CA LEU A 146 6.76 9.83 -58.06
C LEU A 146 5.83 9.74 -59.27
N LEU A 147 5.12 10.83 -59.56
CA LEU A 147 4.52 11.04 -60.87
C LEU A 147 4.99 12.37 -61.48
N LEU A 148 5.93 12.20 -62.42
CA LEU A 148 5.95 12.93 -63.70
C LEU A 148 6.43 14.39 -63.68
N GLY A 149 7.69 14.59 -63.29
CA GLY A 149 8.52 15.69 -63.80
C GLY A 149 8.95 15.48 -65.25
N ALA A 150 7.99 15.31 -66.16
CA ALA A 150 8.23 15.08 -67.59
C ALA A 150 7.20 15.82 -68.46
N MET A 151 7.44 17.10 -68.73
CA MET A 151 7.14 17.77 -70.02
C MET A 151 7.43 19.27 -69.87
N ALA A 152 8.55 19.71 -70.41
CA ALA A 152 8.60 20.37 -71.72
C ALA A 152 8.36 21.88 -71.62
N MET A 153 9.48 22.59 -71.53
CA MET A 153 9.84 23.70 -72.41
C MET A 153 8.75 24.11 -73.43
N ARG A 154 8.20 25.32 -73.28
CA ARG A 154 7.75 26.11 -74.42
C ARG A 154 8.12 27.58 -74.23
N SER A 155 9.36 27.85 -74.64
CA SER A 155 9.77 28.95 -75.50
C SER A 155 8.96 30.27 -75.54
N ARG A 156 9.73 31.35 -75.36
CA ARG A 156 9.71 32.62 -76.11
C ARG A 156 8.55 33.58 -75.85
N GLY A 157 8.91 34.79 -75.40
CA GLY A 157 7.98 35.93 -75.46
C GLY A 157 8.43 37.27 -74.88
N ARG A 158 9.71 37.63 -75.05
CA ARG A 158 10.27 39.00 -75.08
C ARG A 158 9.23 40.14 -75.20
N ARG A 159 9.22 41.11 -74.26
CA ARG A 159 9.48 42.57 -74.47
C ARG A 159 8.97 43.45 -73.30
N ARG A 160 9.87 44.35 -72.85
CA ARG A 160 9.74 45.81 -72.57
C ARG A 160 8.43 46.27 -71.88
N GLY A 161 8.43 47.04 -70.80
CA GLY A 161 9.44 47.88 -70.15
C GLY A 161 8.72 49.02 -69.41
N ILE A 162 9.53 49.91 -68.81
CA ILE A 162 9.22 51.28 -68.35
C ILE A 162 8.81 51.46 -66.86
N ARG A 163 9.57 52.38 -66.26
CA ARG A 163 9.55 53.00 -64.92
C ARG A 163 8.25 53.77 -64.60
N ALA A 164 8.00 53.93 -63.30
CA ALA A 164 7.56 55.15 -62.59
C ALA A 164 7.14 54.73 -61.16
N ILE A 165 7.46 55.37 -60.04
CA ILE A 165 8.20 56.58 -59.62
C ILE A 165 8.79 56.22 -58.25
#